data_AF-A0A8T1X0N9-F1
#
_entry.id   AF-A0A8T1X0N9-F1
#
_cell.length_a   1.000
_cell.length_b   1.000
_cell.length_c   1.000
_cell.angle_alpha   90.00
_cell.angle_beta   90.00
_cell.angle_gamma   90.00
#
_symmetry.space_group_name_H-M   'P 1'
#
loop_
_entity.id
_entity.type
_entity.pdbx_description
1 polymer ?
#
loop_
_entity_poly.entity_id
_entity_poly.type
_entity_poly.pdbx_seq_one_letter_code
_entity_poly.pdbx_strand_id
1 'polypeptide(L)'
;MENFLESDELRVRQSLLHSVGRICEEEGLPIYYILHTPIYLTSSCIAAQKQQREQLARPRPAMSKEALALLADLVYKQSEVMATELQFFARHANRKMIKPEDVILCARKHPNLTNLLQKYQRENLSSSSTNSKKRRRQSD
;
A
#
# COMPACT_ATOMS: atom_id res chain seq x y z
N MET A 1 1.90 24.46 -24.10
CA MET A 1 2.11 24.11 -22.67
C MET A 1 1.12 23.04 -22.23
N GLU A 2 -0.15 23.10 -22.65
CA GLU A 2 -1.15 22.02 -22.46
C GLU A 2 -0.70 20.64 -22.97
N ASN A 3 -0.22 20.53 -24.22
CA ASN A 3 0.23 19.26 -24.80
C ASN A 3 1.36 18.57 -24.01
N PHE A 4 2.14 19.33 -23.22
CA PHE A 4 3.22 18.78 -22.41
C PHE A 4 2.70 18.20 -21.09
N LEU A 5 1.78 18.92 -20.44
CA LEU A 5 1.16 18.47 -19.18
C LEU A 5 0.32 17.21 -19.41
N GLU A 6 -0.41 17.15 -20.53
CA GLU A 6 -1.21 15.98 -20.88
C GLU A 6 -0.35 14.75 -21.19
N SER A 7 0.86 14.96 -21.73
CA SER A 7 1.84 13.89 -21.93
C SER A 7 2.37 13.34 -20.61
N ASP A 8 2.69 14.21 -19.64
CA ASP A 8 3.18 13.78 -18.33
C ASP A 8 2.08 13.10 -17.49
N GLU A 9 0.85 13.60 -17.56
CA GLU A 9 -0.30 12.96 -16.93
C GLU A 9 -0.53 11.54 -17.45
N LEU A 10 -0.46 11.36 -18.77
CA LEU A 10 -0.57 10.04 -19.40
C LEU A 10 0.56 9.09 -18.92
N ARG A 11 1.79 9.60 -18.82
CA ARG A 11 2.95 8.81 -18.35
C ARG A 11 2.78 8.36 -16.90
N VAL A 12 2.26 9.23 -16.02
CA VAL A 12 1.98 8.88 -14.62
C VAL A 12 0.86 7.84 -14.55
N ARG A 13 -0.22 8.01 -15.32
CA ARG A 13 -1.30 7.00 -15.36
C ARG A 13 -0.81 5.64 -15.83
N GLN A 14 0.03 5.59 -16.85
CA GLN A 14 0.57 4.32 -17.35
C GLN A 14 1.47 3.63 -16.31
N SER A 15 2.28 4.39 -15.57
CA SER A 15 3.13 3.82 -14.51
C SER A 15 2.31 3.33 -13.30
N LEU A 16 1.22 4.03 -12.97
CA LEU A 16 0.26 3.59 -11.96
C LEU A 16 -0.44 2.30 -12.39
N LEU A 17 -0.93 2.21 -13.62
CA LEU A 17 -1.57 1.00 -14.15
C LEU A 17 -0.64 -0.22 -14.07
N HIS A 18 0.62 -0.06 -14.46
CA HIS A 18 1.61 -1.12 -14.34
C HIS A 18 1.83 -1.53 -12.87
N SER A 19 2.01 -0.57 -11.97
CA SER A 19 2.22 -0.85 -10.53
C SER A 19 1.01 -1.52 -9.88
N VAL A 20 -0.20 -1.05 -10.17
CA VAL A 20 -1.45 -1.65 -9.70
C VAL A 20 -1.60 -3.07 -10.21
N GLY A 21 -1.33 -3.31 -11.50
CA GLY A 21 -1.33 -4.65 -12.08
C GLY A 21 -0.39 -5.60 -11.35
N ARG A 22 0.84 -5.16 -11.08
CA ARG A 22 1.85 -5.94 -10.34
C ARG A 22 1.43 -6.24 -8.90
N ILE A 23 0.91 -5.25 -8.17
CA ILE A 23 0.41 -5.45 -6.80
C ILE A 23 -0.78 -6.42 -6.81
N CYS A 24 -1.74 -6.25 -7.72
CA CYS A 24 -2.90 -7.15 -7.81
C CYS A 24 -2.52 -8.58 -8.19
N GLU A 25 -1.45 -8.77 -8.95
CA GLU A 25 -0.88 -10.09 -9.27
C GLU A 25 -0.14 -10.70 -8.05
N GLU A 26 0.61 -9.90 -7.30
CA GLU A 26 1.33 -10.31 -6.09
C GLU A 26 0.38 -10.62 -4.91
N GLU A 27 -0.72 -9.89 -4.78
CA GLU A 27 -1.83 -10.16 -3.86
C GLU A 27 -2.73 -11.32 -4.32
N GLY A 28 -2.36 -11.98 -5.43
CA GLY A 28 -2.89 -13.26 -5.90
C GLY A 28 -2.42 -14.48 -5.10
N LEU A 29 -1.68 -14.27 -4.00
CA LEU A 29 -1.37 -15.31 -3.03
C LEU A 29 -2.66 -15.84 -2.39
N PRO A 30 -2.78 -17.16 -2.18
CA PRO A 30 -4.02 -17.78 -1.73
C PRO A 30 -4.41 -17.19 -0.38
N ILE A 31 -5.49 -16.41 -0.38
CA ILE A 31 -6.24 -16.08 0.82
C ILE A 31 -6.88 -17.39 1.31
N TYR A 32 -6.08 -18.21 1.99
CA TYR A 32 -6.58 -18.84 3.20
C TYR A 32 -7.08 -17.71 4.11
N TYR A 33 -7.99 -18.02 5.02
CA TYR A 33 -8.62 -17.09 5.96
C TYR A 33 -9.82 -16.31 5.38
N ILE A 34 -10.98 -16.68 5.93
CA ILE A 34 -12.25 -15.94 5.97
C ILE A 34 -13.14 -16.10 4.73
N LEU A 35 -13.80 -17.26 4.63
CA LEU A 35 -15.23 -17.47 4.26
C LEU A 35 -15.47 -18.85 3.65
N HIS A 36 -15.29 -19.95 4.41
CA HIS A 36 -16.16 -21.13 4.28
C HIS A 36 -15.91 -22.15 5.41
N THR A 37 -16.47 -21.92 6.59
CA THR A 37 -16.76 -23.00 7.55
C THR A 37 -18.26 -23.29 7.47
N PRO A 38 -18.70 -24.31 6.70
CA PRO A 38 -20.06 -24.79 6.82
C PRO A 38 -20.20 -25.51 8.17
N ILE A 39 -21.18 -25.06 8.95
CA ILE A 39 -21.54 -25.48 10.32
C ILE A 39 -22.09 -26.92 10.41
N TYR A 40 -21.88 -27.78 9.41
CA TYR A 40 -22.43 -29.13 9.43
C TYR A 40 -21.40 -30.15 8.96
N LEU A 41 -20.98 -31.01 9.90
CA LEU A 41 -20.86 -32.47 9.81
C LEU A 41 -19.71 -32.99 10.69
N THR A 42 -20.14 -33.76 11.66
CA THR A 42 -19.40 -34.49 12.68
C THR A 42 -18.43 -35.52 12.12
N SER A 43 -17.28 -35.62 12.80
CA SER A 43 -16.45 -36.81 13.05
C SER A 43 -16.62 -38.04 12.15
N SER A 44 -15.63 -38.33 11.28
CA SER A 44 -15.03 -39.69 11.17
C SER A 44 -13.86 -39.88 10.18
N CYS A 45 -13.37 -38.88 9.43
CA CYS A 45 -12.37 -39.20 8.38
C CYS A 45 -11.27 -38.15 8.16
N ILE A 46 -10.40 -37.98 9.18
CA ILE A 46 -9.22 -37.09 9.12
C ILE A 46 -8.08 -37.66 8.24
N ALA A 47 -8.03 -38.97 7.96
CA ALA A 47 -6.93 -39.56 7.20
C ALA A 47 -7.14 -39.60 5.67
N ALA A 48 -8.39 -39.62 5.18
CA ALA A 48 -8.69 -39.79 3.76
C ALA A 48 -8.79 -38.48 2.96
N GLN A 49 -8.80 -37.32 3.63
CA GLN A 49 -8.99 -36.00 3.00
C GLN A 49 -7.69 -35.30 2.60
N LYS A 50 -6.52 -35.93 2.74
CA LYS A 50 -5.25 -35.31 2.36
C LYS A 50 -5.07 -35.24 0.84
N GLN A 51 -5.69 -36.15 0.08
CA GLN A 51 -5.51 -36.26 -1.38
C GLN A 51 -6.55 -35.49 -2.21
N GLN A 52 -7.71 -35.13 -1.64
CA GLN A 52 -8.75 -34.33 -2.33
C GLN A 52 -8.65 -32.83 -2.05
N ARG A 53 -7.91 -32.40 -1.01
CA ARG A 53 -7.72 -30.98 -0.68
C ARG A 53 -6.76 -30.25 -1.62
N GLU A 54 -5.96 -30.98 -2.38
CA GLU A 54 -5.05 -30.42 -3.40
C GLU A 54 -5.75 -30.10 -4.73
N GLN A 55 -6.99 -30.56 -4.95
CA GLN A 55 -7.72 -30.37 -6.21
C GLN A 55 -8.75 -29.22 -6.19
N LEU A 56 -8.87 -28.50 -5.07
CA LEU A 56 -9.85 -27.42 -4.88
C LEU A 56 -9.21 -26.05 -4.66
N ALA A 57 -7.93 -25.88 -4.99
CA ALA A 57 -7.34 -24.56 -5.16
C ALA A 57 -7.88 -23.96 -6.47
N ARG A 58 -9.09 -23.38 -6.44
CA ARG A 58 -9.50 -22.52 -7.55
C ARG A 58 -8.57 -21.30 -7.52
N PRO A 59 -7.74 -21.08 -8.56
CA PRO A 59 -6.97 -19.84 -8.64
C PRO A 59 -7.97 -18.69 -8.56
N ARG A 60 -7.66 -17.69 -7.72
CA ARG A 60 -8.44 -16.45 -7.70
C ARG A 60 -8.55 -15.95 -9.14
N PRO A 61 -9.77 -15.68 -9.66
CA PRO A 61 -9.90 -15.19 -11.01
C PRO A 61 -9.09 -13.90 -11.15
N ALA A 62 -8.31 -13.82 -12.24
CA ALA A 62 -7.53 -12.63 -12.54
C ALA A 62 -8.45 -11.41 -12.60
N MET A 63 -7.98 -10.28 -12.07
CA MET A 63 -8.72 -9.02 -12.18
C MET A 63 -8.89 -8.65 -13.66
N SER A 64 -10.07 -8.16 -14.03
CA SER A 64 -10.31 -7.71 -15.39
C SER A 64 -9.46 -6.48 -15.71
N LYS A 65 -9.17 -6.26 -17.00
CA LYS A 65 -8.37 -5.10 -17.44
C LYS A 65 -9.05 -3.79 -17.08
N GLU A 66 -10.38 -3.76 -17.15
CA GLU A 66 -11.22 -2.63 -16.79
C GLU A 66 -11.12 -2.33 -15.30
N ALA A 67 -11.16 -3.36 -14.44
CA ALA A 67 -10.99 -3.19 -13.01
C ALA A 67 -9.60 -2.63 -12.66
N LEU A 68 -8.54 -3.09 -13.32
CA LEU A 68 -7.19 -2.56 -13.14
C LEU A 68 -7.08 -1.09 -13.57
N ALA A 69 -7.69 -0.72 -14.70
CA ALA A 69 -7.74 0.66 -15.17
C ALA A 69 -8.46 1.57 -14.17
N LEU A 70 -9.63 1.14 -13.68
CA LEU A 70 -10.39 1.88 -12.67
C LEU A 70 -9.63 2.06 -11.35
N LEU A 71 -8.92 1.02 -10.90
CA LEU A 71 -8.06 1.10 -9.71
C LEU A 71 -6.90 2.08 -9.92
N ALA A 72 -6.28 2.08 -11.10
CA ALA A 72 -5.21 3.03 -11.42
C ALA A 72 -5.72 4.48 -11.43
N ASP A 73 -6.89 4.73 -12.02
CA ASP A 73 -7.53 6.05 -12.00
C ASP A 73 -7.92 6.48 -10.58
N LEU A 74 -8.43 5.55 -9.77
CA LEU A 74 -8.74 5.81 -8.36
C LEU A 74 -7.49 6.21 -7.58
N VAL A 75 -6.37 5.50 -7.76
CA VAL A 75 -5.10 5.84 -7.10
C VAL A 75 -4.58 7.20 -7.58
N TYR A 76 -4.71 7.51 -8.87
CA TYR A 76 -4.35 8.82 -9.41
C TYR A 76 -5.14 9.94 -8.73
N LYS A 77 -6.48 9.81 -8.66
CA LYS A 77 -7.36 10.78 -7.99
C LYS A 77 -7.11 10.88 -6.49
N GLN A 78 -6.86 9.74 -5.83
CA GLN A 78 -6.51 9.74 -4.41
C GLN A 78 -5.19 10.48 -4.16
N SER A 79 -4.24 10.40 -5.09
CA SER A 79 -2.95 11.10 -5.00
C SER A 79 -3.12 12.62 -5.05
N GLU A 80 -4.05 13.14 -5.86
CA GLU A 80 -4.38 14.58 -5.90
C GLU A 80 -4.92 15.07 -4.55
N VAL A 81 -5.83 14.30 -3.95
CA VAL A 81 -6.39 14.59 -2.62
C VAL A 81 -5.31 14.56 -1.56
N MET A 82 -4.50 13.49 -1.52
CA MET A 82 -3.42 13.33 -0.55
C MET A 82 -2.36 14.43 -0.66
N ALA A 83 -1.95 14.79 -1.88
CA ALA A 83 -0.97 15.87 -2.08
C ALA A 83 -1.47 17.19 -1.49
N THR A 84 -2.75 17.50 -1.68
CA THR A 84 -3.39 18.70 -1.15
C THR A 84 -3.45 18.67 0.38
N GLU A 85 -3.89 17.56 0.98
CA GLU A 85 -3.92 17.40 2.43
C GLU A 85 -2.53 17.56 3.07
N LEU A 86 -1.52 16.90 2.49
CA LEU A 86 -0.14 16.97 2.98
C LEU A 86 0.42 18.40 2.93
N GLN A 87 0.13 19.14 1.85
CA GLN A 87 0.50 20.54 1.74
C GLN A 87 -0.15 21.38 2.85
N PHE A 88 -1.44 21.16 3.12
CA PHE A 88 -2.14 21.87 4.20
C PHE A 88 -1.57 21.56 5.58
N PHE A 89 -1.23 20.31 5.89
CA PHE A 89 -0.64 19.95 7.19
C PHE A 89 0.74 20.58 7.39
N ALA A 90 1.61 20.51 6.38
CA ALA A 90 2.92 21.15 6.45
C ALA A 90 2.79 22.67 6.65
N ARG A 91 1.88 23.31 5.91
CA ARG A 91 1.63 24.75 6.01
C ARG A 91 1.02 25.14 7.35
N HIS A 92 0.12 24.35 7.91
CA HIS A 92 -0.46 24.57 9.24
C HIS A 92 0.63 24.57 10.33
N ALA A 93 1.67 23.77 10.17
CA ALA A 93 2.84 23.75 11.04
C ALA A 93 3.93 24.78 10.65
N ASN A 94 3.62 25.77 9.80
CA ASN A 94 4.55 26.79 9.29
C ASN A 94 5.79 26.21 8.59
N ARG A 95 5.67 25.05 7.93
CA ARG A 95 6.76 24.40 7.19
C ARG A 95 6.48 24.43 5.68
N LYS A 96 7.56 24.53 4.90
CA LYS A 96 7.53 24.37 3.42
C LYS A 96 7.84 22.94 2.98
N MET A 97 8.30 22.10 3.89
CA MET A 97 8.72 20.72 3.63
C MET A 97 7.79 19.76 4.39
N ILE A 98 7.24 18.80 3.65
CA ILE A 98 6.42 17.70 4.19
C ILE A 98 7.33 16.79 5.01
N LYS A 99 6.85 16.38 6.18
CA LYS A 99 7.55 15.48 7.10
C LYS A 99 6.70 14.23 7.40
N PRO A 100 7.28 13.16 7.97
CA PRO A 100 6.55 11.92 8.27
C PRO A 100 5.30 12.14 9.15
N GLU A 101 5.31 13.14 10.03
CA GLU A 101 4.18 13.47 10.89
C GLU A 101 2.95 13.92 10.08
N ASP A 102 3.15 14.57 8.92
CA ASP A 102 2.07 14.99 8.02
C ASP A 102 1.41 13.77 7.36
N VAL A 103 2.21 12.77 6.99
CA VAL A 103 1.74 11.50 6.40
C VAL A 103 0.94 10.69 7.43
N ILE A 104 1.42 10.62 8.67
CA ILE A 104 0.70 9.97 9.76
C ILE A 104 -0.63 10.69 10.06
N LEU A 105 -0.63 12.02 10.00
CA LEU A 105 -1.84 12.82 10.20
C LEU A 105 -2.86 12.64 9.06
N CYS A 106 -2.43 12.39 7.83
CA CYS A 106 -3.30 12.03 6.70
C CYS A 106 -4.02 10.70 6.96
N ALA A 107 -3.33 9.71 7.54
CA ALA A 107 -3.91 8.40 7.87
C ALA A 107 -4.83 8.37 9.11
N ARG A 108 -5.02 9.50 9.82
CA ARG A 108 -5.68 9.57 11.15
C ARG A 108 -7.05 8.91 11.27
N LYS A 109 -7.81 8.81 10.17
CA LYS A 109 -9.14 8.20 10.14
C LYS A 109 -9.10 6.66 10.22
N HIS A 110 -7.93 6.06 10.02
CA HIS A 110 -7.74 4.61 9.99
C HIS A 110 -6.71 4.18 11.05
N PRO A 111 -7.14 3.86 12.29
CA PRO A 111 -6.23 3.57 13.41
C PRO A 111 -5.20 2.47 13.11
N ASN A 112 -5.62 1.40 12.42
CA ASN A 112 -4.72 0.31 12.04
C ASN A 112 -3.60 0.79 11.09
N LEU A 113 -3.95 1.63 10.11
CA LEU A 113 -2.98 2.22 9.17
C LEU A 113 -2.05 3.19 9.89
N THR A 114 -2.58 4.05 10.77
CA THR A 114 -1.78 4.96 11.60
C THR A 114 -0.73 4.20 12.42
N ASN A 115 -1.14 3.12 13.08
CA ASN A 115 -0.24 2.28 13.88
C ASN A 115 0.84 1.62 13.02
N LEU A 116 0.48 1.13 11.84
CA LEU A 116 1.41 0.53 10.89
C LEU A 116 2.46 1.55 10.41
N LEU A 117 2.03 2.76 10.02
CA LEU A 117 2.92 3.84 9.58
C LEU A 117 3.86 4.31 10.69
N GLN A 118 3.36 4.43 11.92
CA GLN A 118 4.21 4.78 13.07
C GLN A 118 5.24 3.70 13.38
N LYS A 119 4.87 2.41 13.26
CA LYS A 119 5.82 1.30 13.39
C LYS A 119 6.91 1.40 12.31
N TYR A 120 6.50 1.58 11.05
CA TYR A 120 7.42 1.76 9.93
C TYR A 120 8.38 2.94 10.15
N GLN A 121 7.88 4.08 10.65
CA GLN A 121 8.70 5.26 10.97
C GLN A 121 9.78 4.94 12.00
N ARG A 122 9.42 4.26 13.09
CA ARG A 122 10.37 3.89 14.16
C ARG A 122 11.48 2.98 13.62
N GLU A 123 11.13 2.00 12.80
CA GLU A 123 12.07 0.99 12.29
C GLU A 123 13.02 1.57 11.22
N ASN A 124 12.53 2.47 10.36
CA ASN A 124 13.26 2.88 9.16
C ASN A 124 13.87 4.29 9.22
N LEU A 125 13.27 5.22 9.97
CA LEU A 125 13.70 6.63 9.98
C LEU A 125 14.47 7.04 11.24
N SER A 126 14.29 6.34 12.38
CA SER A 126 14.99 6.69 13.63
C SER A 126 16.49 6.33 13.63
N SER A 127 16.87 5.32 12.84
CA SER A 127 18.25 4.80 12.71
C SER A 127 19.21 5.76 12.01
N SER A 128 18.70 6.74 11.24
CA SER A 128 19.51 7.71 10.51
C SER A 128 20.13 8.81 11.39
N SER A 129 19.66 8.97 12.62
CA SER A 129 20.14 10.00 13.57
C SER A 129 21.50 9.68 14.21
N THR A 130 22.01 8.46 14.07
CA THR A 130 23.33 8.07 14.62
C THR A 130 24.49 8.41 13.68
N ASN A 131 24.24 8.58 12.37
CA ASN A 131 25.30 8.79 11.37
C ASN A 131 25.75 10.26 11.26
N SER A 132 24.93 11.22 11.68
CA SER A 132 25.25 12.66 11.64
C SER A 132 26.19 13.11 12.77
N LYS A 133 26.36 12.34 13.85
CA LYS A 133 27.34 12.62 14.91
C LYS A 133 28.79 12.27 14.53
N LYS A 134 29.02 11.44 13.50
CA LYS A 134 30.38 11.05 13.08
C LYS A 134 31.08 12.10 12.19
N ARG A 135 30.31 12.95 11.49
CA ARG A 135 30.87 14.00 10.60
C ARG A 135 31.31 15.30 11.30
N ARG A 136 31.06 15.48 12.60
CA ARG A 136 31.46 16.69 13.37
C ARG A 136 32.74 16.52 14.20
N ARG A 137 33.46 15.40 14.09
CA ARG A 137 34.69 15.13 14.86
C ARG A 137 35.97 15.08 14.01
N GLN A 138 35.91 15.46 12.74
CA GLN A 138 37.08 15.56 11.84
C GLN A 138 37.26 17.01 11.41
N SER A 139 37.61 17.85 12.37
CA SER A 139 38.17 19.19 12.16
C SER A 139 38.73 19.63 13.51
N ASP A 140 39.88 19.05 13.86
CA ASP A 140 40.91 19.59 14.74
C ASP A 140 42.24 18.93 14.34
#